data_AF-A0A820XBD1-F1
#
_entry.id   AF-A0A820XBD1-F1
#
_cell.length_a   1.000
_cell.length_b   1.000
_cell.length_c   1.000
_cell.angle_alpha   90.00
_cell.angle_beta   90.00
_cell.angle_gamma   90.00
#
_symmetry.space_group_name_H-M   'P 1'
#
loop_
_entity.id
_entity.type
_entity.pdbx_description
1 polymer ?
#
loop_
_entity_poly.entity_id
_entity_poly.type
_entity_poly.pdbx_seq_one_letter_code
_entity_poly.pdbx_strand_id
1 'polypeptide(L)'
;MSTHVYGTKYNPMDAQIKTWSVQRTLDPLVAQVTSLISDQPSNKRKGRSKRAHLLVANIIQATENFINKASEIAHENPDMRNDLLQSMEEVKRT
;
A
#
# COMPACT_ATOMS: atom_id res chain seq x y z
N MET A 1 -23.58 -32.79 -28.35
CA MET A 1 -22.79 -31.75 -27.65
C MET A 1 -23.12 -31.81 -26.18
N SER A 2 -22.18 -32.23 -25.32
CA SER A 2 -22.22 -31.98 -23.87
C SER A 2 -20.80 -31.86 -23.34
N THR A 3 -20.49 -30.67 -22.86
CA THR A 3 -19.19 -30.17 -22.42
C THR A 3 -18.76 -30.81 -21.10
N HIS A 4 -17.58 -31.44 -21.09
CA HIS A 4 -16.90 -31.83 -19.84
C HIS A 4 -16.19 -30.62 -19.26
N VAL A 5 -16.63 -30.18 -18.08
CA VAL A 5 -16.00 -29.09 -17.31
C VAL A 5 -14.89 -29.71 -16.46
N TYR A 6 -13.63 -29.54 -16.85
CA TYR A 6 -12.50 -29.96 -16.01
C TYR A 6 -12.29 -28.93 -14.89
N GLY A 7 -12.91 -29.17 -13.74
CA GLY A 7 -12.52 -28.48 -12.51
C GLY A 7 -11.23 -29.10 -11.97
N THR A 8 -10.08 -28.48 -12.23
CA THR A 8 -8.81 -28.89 -11.63
C THR A 8 -8.79 -28.48 -10.16
N LYS A 9 -9.12 -29.42 -9.26
CA LYS A 9 -8.89 -29.24 -7.82
C LYS A 9 -7.39 -29.17 -7.56
N TYR A 10 -6.91 -28.00 -7.11
CA TYR A 10 -5.52 -27.80 -6.71
C TYR A 10 -5.15 -28.71 -5.53
N ASN A 11 -4.11 -29.51 -5.68
CA ASN A 11 -3.57 -30.39 -4.65
C ASN A 11 -2.17 -29.90 -4.24
N PRO A 12 -1.95 -29.50 -2.97
CA PRO A 12 -0.71 -28.86 -2.52
C PRO A 12 0.51 -29.78 -2.57
N MET A 13 0.32 -31.10 -2.64
CA MET A 13 1.42 -32.06 -2.80
C MET A 13 1.98 -32.09 -4.22
N ASP A 14 1.20 -31.67 -5.23
CA ASP A 14 1.65 -31.65 -6.63
C ASP A 14 2.55 -30.44 -6.94
N ALA A 15 2.53 -29.42 -6.07
CA ALA A 15 3.41 -28.25 -6.15
C ALA A 15 4.78 -28.47 -5.47
N GLN A 16 5.06 -29.67 -4.98
CA GLN A 16 6.27 -29.96 -4.23
C GLN A 16 7.49 -30.07 -5.15
N ILE A 17 8.47 -29.20 -4.95
CA ILE A 17 9.67 -29.13 -5.80
C ILE A 17 10.61 -30.28 -5.40
N LYS A 18 10.84 -31.19 -6.35
CA LYS A 18 11.62 -32.42 -6.11
C LYS A 18 13.14 -32.23 -6.18
N THR A 19 13.61 -31.02 -6.47
CA THR A 19 15.03 -30.70 -6.63
C THR A 19 15.47 -29.67 -5.61
N TRP A 20 16.47 -30.02 -4.79
CA TRP A 20 16.89 -29.22 -3.63
C TRP A 20 17.37 -27.81 -3.97
N SER A 21 18.10 -27.64 -5.08
CA SER A 21 18.59 -26.33 -5.54
C SER A 21 17.45 -25.38 -5.91
N VAL A 22 16.38 -25.93 -6.49
CA VAL A 22 15.18 -25.18 -6.87
C VAL A 22 14.38 -24.80 -5.62
N GLN A 23 14.21 -25.72 -4.66
CA GLN A 23 13.54 -25.43 -3.38
C GLN A 23 14.25 -24.28 -2.63
N ARG A 24 15.57 -24.37 -2.45
CA ARG A 24 16.37 -23.35 -1.75
C ARG A 24 16.28 -21.97 -2.40
N THR A 25 16.15 -21.91 -3.72
CA THR A 25 16.02 -20.64 -4.47
C THR A 25 14.61 -20.06 -4.34
N LEU A 26 13.60 -20.91 -4.24
CA LEU A 26 12.19 -20.52 -4.17
C LEU A 26 11.70 -20.22 -2.74
N ASP A 27 12.31 -20.81 -1.71
CA ASP A 27 11.98 -20.55 -0.29
C ASP A 27 11.83 -19.06 0.07
N PRO A 28 12.80 -18.17 -0.26
CA PRO A 28 12.67 -16.75 0.07
C PRO A 28 11.55 -16.03 -0.72
N LEU A 29 11.22 -16.51 -1.92
CA LEU A 29 10.15 -15.93 -2.75
C LEU A 29 8.77 -16.35 -2.22
N VAL A 30 8.62 -17.63 -1.87
CA VAL A 30 7.40 -18.15 -1.25
C VAL A 30 7.14 -17.50 0.10
N ALA A 31 8.17 -17.33 0.94
CA ALA A 31 8.04 -16.64 2.23
C ALA A 31 7.58 -15.18 2.08
N GLN A 32 8.07 -14.46 1.07
CA GLN A 32 7.65 -13.08 0.79
C GLN A 32 6.20 -13.01 0.33
N VAL A 33 5.80 -13.84 -0.64
CA VAL A 33 4.44 -13.84 -1.18
C VAL A 33 3.43 -14.30 -0.12
N THR A 34 3.77 -15.33 0.67
CA THR A 34 2.89 -15.80 1.77
C THR A 34 2.76 -14.76 2.89
N SER A 35 3.81 -13.99 3.19
CA SER A 35 3.72 -12.89 4.16
C SER A 35 2.84 -11.73 3.69
N LEU A 36 2.70 -11.52 2.38
CA LEU A 36 1.85 -10.47 1.80
C LEU A 36 0.37 -10.87 1.75
N ILE A 37 0.08 -12.17 1.67
CA ILE A 37 -1.28 -12.74 1.61
C ILE A 37 -1.79 -13.11 3.02
N SER A 38 -0.89 -13.24 4.00
CA SER A 38 -1.22 -13.47 5.40
C SER A 38 -1.85 -12.21 6.00
N ASP A 39 -3.18 -12.24 6.15
CA ASP A 39 -3.98 -11.22 6.88
C ASP A 39 -3.71 -11.20 8.40
N GLN A 40 -2.68 -11.92 8.88
CA GLN A 40 -2.28 -11.88 10.29
C GLN A 40 -1.55 -10.57 10.62
N PRO A 41 -2.07 -9.77 11.57
CA PRO A 41 -1.35 -8.60 12.06
C PRO A 41 -0.06 -9.04 12.73
N SER A 42 1.06 -8.43 12.31
CA SER A 42 2.38 -8.69 12.89
C SER A 42 2.38 -8.49 14.41
N ASN A 43 2.71 -9.56 15.16
CA ASN A 43 2.91 -9.54 16.62
C ASN A 43 4.20 -8.82 17.07
N LYS A 44 4.92 -8.15 16.16
CA LYS A 44 6.06 -7.31 16.56
C LYS A 44 5.52 -6.17 17.41
N ARG A 45 6.01 -6.06 18.65
CA ARG A 45 5.70 -4.94 19.56
C ARG A 45 5.75 -3.63 18.77
N LYS A 46 4.63 -2.90 18.74
CA LYS A 46 4.55 -1.55 18.20
C LYS A 46 5.49 -0.67 19.02
N GLY A 47 6.76 -0.59 18.60
CA GLY A 47 7.72 0.35 19.17
C GLY A 47 7.25 1.75 18.80
N ARG A 48 6.97 2.58 19.80
CA ARG A 48 6.71 4.01 19.55
C ARG A 48 8.00 4.62 19.03
N SER A 49 8.01 5.06 17.77
CA SER A 49 9.15 5.80 17.21
C SER A 49 9.49 6.97 18.12
N LYS A 50 10.74 7.04 18.60
CA LYS A 50 11.22 8.16 19.42
C LYS A 50 11.04 9.51 18.73
N ARG A 51 11.03 9.52 17.39
CA ARG A 51 10.83 10.70 16.54
C ARG A 51 9.42 10.83 15.94
N ALA A 52 8.44 10.08 16.45
CA ALA A 52 7.06 10.16 15.93
C ALA A 52 6.50 11.58 16.00
N HIS A 53 6.82 12.33 17.06
CA HIS A 53 6.40 13.72 17.21
C HIS A 53 7.02 14.65 16.14
N LEU A 54 8.30 14.47 15.81
CA LEU A 54 8.95 15.23 14.74
C LEU A 54 8.37 14.90 13.37
N LEU A 55 8.04 13.62 13.13
CA LEU A 55 7.38 13.20 11.89
C LEU A 55 6.02 13.88 11.74
N VAL A 56 5.20 13.85 12.80
CA VAL A 56 3.89 14.52 12.80
C VAL A 56 4.03 16.02 12.61
N ALA A 57 4.97 16.68 13.30
CA ALA A 57 5.22 18.12 13.14
C ALA A 57 5.63 18.48 11.70
N ASN A 58 6.52 17.70 11.09
CA ASN A 58 6.95 17.92 9.70
C ASN A 58 5.79 17.73 8.71
N ILE A 59 4.93 16.74 8.93
CA ILE A 59 3.76 16.50 8.09
C ILE A 59 2.78 17.67 8.21
N ILE A 60 2.45 18.11 9.43
CA ILE A 60 1.57 19.27 9.65
C ILE A 60 2.10 20.49 8.90
N GLN A 61 3.39 20.81 9.07
CA GLN A 61 4.02 21.93 8.39
C GLN A 61 4.00 21.78 6.85
N ALA A 62 4.24 20.58 6.33
CA ALA A 62 4.18 20.31 4.90
C ALA A 62 2.75 20.49 4.35
N THR A 63 1.73 20.04 5.10
CA THR A 63 0.32 20.18 4.72
C THR A 63 -0.11 21.65 4.71
N GLU A 64 0.28 22.43 5.72
CA GLU A 64 0.02 23.87 5.77
C GLU A 64 0.66 24.61 4.59
N ASN A 65 1.93 24.30 4.30
CA ASN A 65 2.63 24.88 3.16
C ASN A 65 1.98 24.51 1.83
N PHE A 66 1.55 23.25 1.68
CA PHE A 66 0.85 22.78 0.49
C PHE A 66 -0.45 23.56 0.26
N ILE A 67 -1.29 23.73 1.28
CA ILE A 67 -2.57 24.44 1.17
C ILE A 67 -2.37 25.91 0.79
N ASN A 68 -1.40 26.58 1.43
CA ASN A 68 -1.10 27.98 1.12
C ASN A 68 -0.66 28.14 -0.35
N LYS A 69 0.24 27.27 -0.82
CA LYS A 69 0.73 27.28 -2.20
C LYS A 69 -0.39 26.96 -3.20
N ALA A 70 -1.23 25.97 -2.88
CA ALA A 70 -2.36 25.60 -3.71
C ALA A 70 -3.42 26.72 -3.80
N SER A 71 -3.63 27.48 -2.72
CA SER A 71 -4.51 28.65 -2.74
C SER A 71 -3.96 29.78 -3.62
N GLU A 72 -2.65 30.04 -3.60
CA GLU A 72 -1.99 30.98 -4.52
C GLU A 72 -2.22 30.53 -5.98
N ILE A 73 -1.93 29.26 -6.28
CA ILE A 73 -2.09 28.68 -7.62
C ILE A 73 -3.56 28.73 -8.08
N ALA A 74 -4.52 28.45 -7.20
CA ALA A 74 -5.95 28.53 -7.51
C ALA A 74 -6.42 29.96 -7.81
N HIS A 75 -5.78 30.97 -7.21
CA HIS A 75 -6.07 32.37 -7.51
C HIS A 75 -5.56 32.75 -8.90
N GLU A 76 -4.38 32.25 -9.26
CA GLU A 76 -3.72 32.53 -10.55
C GLU A 76 -4.33 31.75 -11.73
N ASN A 77 -5.01 30.63 -11.47
CA ASN A 77 -5.55 29.73 -12.50
C ASN A 77 -7.08 29.54 -12.33
N PRO A 78 -7.91 30.44 -12.89
CA PRO A 78 -9.37 30.41 -12.73
C PRO A 78 -9.99 29.10 -13.21
N ASP A 79 -9.43 28.50 -14.27
CA ASP A 79 -9.95 27.28 -14.90
C ASP A 79 -9.83 26.05 -13.99
N MET A 80 -8.79 26.00 -13.16
CA MET A 80 -8.52 24.88 -12.22
C MET A 80 -8.95 25.20 -10.78
N ARG A 81 -9.41 26.43 -10.53
CA ARG A 81 -9.68 26.93 -9.18
C ARG A 81 -10.66 26.06 -8.41
N ASN A 82 -11.77 25.68 -9.02
CA ASN A 82 -12.83 24.93 -8.35
C ASN A 82 -12.38 23.50 -8.00
N ASP A 83 -11.73 22.82 -8.94
CA ASP A 83 -11.20 21.47 -8.74
C ASP A 83 -10.11 21.44 -7.66
N LEU A 84 -9.25 22.46 -7.64
CA LEU A 84 -8.20 22.60 -6.65
C LEU A 84 -8.77 22.94 -5.27
N LEU A 85 -9.77 23.83 -5.18
CA LEU A 85 -10.47 24.14 -3.92
C LEU A 85 -11.16 22.90 -3.34
N GLN A 86 -11.87 22.12 -4.15
CA GLN A 86 -12.52 20.88 -3.71
C GLN A 86 -11.49 19.88 -3.16
N SER A 87 -10.37 19.70 -3.88
CA SER A 87 -9.30 18.81 -3.46
C SER A 87 -8.63 19.27 -2.15
N MET A 88 -8.48 20.58 -1.94
CA MET A 88 -7.94 21.14 -0.69
C MET A 88 -8.87 20.91 0.51
N GLU A 89 -10.19 20.94 0.30
CA GLU A 89 -11.18 20.66 1.35
C GLU A 89 -11.08 19.21 1.88
N GLU A 90 -10.68 18.26 1.02
CA GLU A 90 -10.43 16.87 1.40
C GLU A 90 -9.13 16.72 2.21
N VAL A 91 -8.07 17.43 1.83
CA VAL A 91 -6.80 17.43 2.55
C VAL A 91 -6.97 17.99 3.97
N LYS A 92 -7.78 19.04 4.15
CA LYS A 92 -8.07 19.60 5.49
C LYS A 92 -8.85 18.67 6.42
N ARG A 93 -9.54 17.68 5.87
CA ARG A 93 -10.34 16.70 6.63
C ARG A 93 -9.52 15.48 7.07
N THR A 94 -8.26 15.38 6.64
CA THR A 94 -7.35 14.25 6.93
C THR A 94 -6.43 14.59 8.10
#